data_AF-A0A101JEI6-F1
#
_entry.id   AF-A0A101JEI6-F1
#
_cell.length_a   1.000
_cell.length_b   1.000
_cell.length_c   1.000
_cell.angle_alpha   90.00
_cell.angle_beta   90.00
_cell.angle_gamma   90.00
#
_symmetry.space_group_name_H-M   'P 1'
#
loop_
_entity.id
_entity.type
_entity.pdbx_description
1 polymer ?
#
loop_
_entity_poly.entity_id
_entity_poly.type
_entity_poly.pdbx_seq_one_letter_code
_entity_poly.pdbx_strand_id
1 'polypeptide(L)'
;MTHTEAARPPEASPAEVAKTPAREWFVRFAFGAGVSALAGISSEVWGPKVGGLFLAFPAILLASLTLVAKDEGAHQAREDARGAALGAAGLIGFALVVATTARHWPVWLTLVTATLAWLSISGTAYLITAVLHRTREN
;
A
#
# COMPACT_ATOMS: atom_id res chain seq x y z
N MET A 1 25.45 25.37 17.81
CA MET A 1 26.27 24.53 16.92
C MET A 1 25.33 23.51 16.30
N THR A 2 25.20 23.57 14.99
CA THR A 2 24.16 22.95 14.16
C THR A 2 24.47 21.48 13.89
N HIS A 3 23.63 20.56 14.36
CA HIS A 3 23.67 19.17 13.92
C HIS A 3 23.05 19.08 12.52
N THR A 4 23.89 19.25 11.50
CA THR A 4 23.60 18.79 10.14
C THR A 4 23.77 17.29 10.14
N GLU A 5 22.73 16.56 10.55
CA GLU A 5 22.65 15.12 10.39
C GLU A 5 22.41 14.85 8.91
N ALA A 6 23.51 14.68 8.17
CA ALA A 6 23.47 14.23 6.79
C ALA A 6 22.71 12.91 6.75
N ALA A 7 21.53 12.91 6.10
CA ALA A 7 20.70 11.72 5.91
C ALA A 7 21.55 10.63 5.26
N ARG A 8 21.99 9.66 6.07
CA ARG A 8 22.75 8.50 5.59
C ARG A 8 21.88 7.74 4.59
N PRO A 9 22.42 7.29 3.45
CA PRO A 9 21.66 6.47 2.52
C PRO A 9 21.18 5.20 3.25
N PRO A 10 19.96 4.72 2.97
CA PRO A 10 19.45 3.51 3.60
C PRO A 10 20.31 2.30 3.18
N GLU A 11 21.24 1.90 4.04
CA GLU A 11 22.03 0.70 3.86
C GLU A 11 21.17 -0.50 4.22
N ALA A 12 20.73 -1.28 3.22
CA ALA A 12 20.02 -2.53 3.44
C ALA A 12 20.97 -3.57 4.06
N SER A 13 21.10 -3.54 5.39
CA SER A 13 21.93 -4.48 6.13
C SER A 13 21.11 -5.71 6.53
N PRO A 14 21.53 -6.93 6.13
CA PRO A 14 20.87 -8.18 6.56
C PRO A 14 20.80 -8.32 8.09
N ALA A 15 21.69 -7.63 8.81
CA ALA A 15 21.72 -7.63 10.27
C ALA A 15 20.50 -6.93 10.90
N GLU A 16 19.81 -6.04 10.19
CA GLU A 16 18.58 -5.42 10.70
C GLU A 16 17.40 -6.39 10.70
N VAL A 17 17.32 -7.26 9.71
CA VAL A 17 16.30 -8.34 9.64
C VAL A 17 16.42 -9.27 10.85
N ALA A 18 17.65 -9.52 11.31
CA ALA A 18 17.92 -10.33 12.49
C ALA A 18 17.52 -9.65 13.82
N LYS A 19 17.34 -8.32 13.82
CA LYS A 19 16.91 -7.55 15.00
C LYS A 19 15.39 -7.46 15.11
N THR A 20 14.64 -7.76 14.04
CA THR A 20 13.18 -7.74 14.07
C THR A 20 12.66 -8.84 15.02
N PRO A 21 11.89 -8.50 16.06
CA PRO A 21 11.40 -9.48 17.02
C PRO A 21 10.47 -10.50 16.33
N ALA A 22 10.59 -11.78 16.70
CA ALA A 22 9.81 -12.87 16.09
C ALA A 22 8.28 -12.63 16.12
N ARG A 23 7.81 -11.87 17.10
CA ARG A 23 6.41 -11.46 17.23
C ARG A 23 5.92 -10.62 16.04
N GLU A 24 6.74 -9.75 15.47
CA GLU A 24 6.34 -8.94 14.31
C GLU A 24 6.19 -9.78 13.05
N TRP A 25 7.13 -10.71 12.82
CA TRP A 25 7.02 -11.71 11.76
C TRP A 25 5.76 -12.54 11.91
N PHE A 26 5.50 -13.03 13.13
CA PHE A 26 4.30 -13.80 13.42
C PHE A 26 3.03 -13.00 13.15
N VAL A 27 2.95 -11.74 13.58
CA VAL A 27 1.78 -10.87 13.35
C VAL A 27 1.54 -10.66 11.86
N ARG A 28 2.58 -10.32 11.08
CA ARG A 28 2.47 -10.14 9.62
C ARG A 28 1.99 -11.42 8.93
N PHE A 29 2.54 -12.57 9.34
CA PHE A 29 2.21 -13.86 8.76
C PHE A 29 0.78 -14.31 9.13
N ALA A 30 0.41 -14.20 10.40
CA ALA A 30 -0.93 -14.57 10.89
C ALA A 30 -2.01 -13.70 10.23
N PHE A 31 -1.77 -12.40 10.08
CA PHE A 31 -2.71 -11.51 9.41
C PHE A 31 -2.84 -11.82 7.92
N GLY A 32 -1.72 -12.08 7.23
CA GLY A 32 -1.72 -12.48 5.82
C GLY A 32 -2.43 -13.81 5.59
N ALA A 33 -2.17 -14.82 6.44
CA ALA A 33 -2.83 -16.11 6.39
C ALA A 33 -4.33 -16.01 6.69
N GLY A 34 -4.71 -15.21 7.71
CA GLY A 34 -6.11 -14.97 8.06
C GLY A 34 -6.89 -14.31 6.93
N VAL A 35 -6.36 -13.25 6.32
CA VAL A 35 -6.98 -12.60 5.15
C VAL A 35 -7.09 -13.56 3.97
N SER A 36 -6.06 -14.36 3.71
CA SER A 36 -6.08 -15.36 2.64
C SER A 36 -7.14 -16.44 2.86
N ALA A 37 -7.28 -16.92 4.11
CA ALA A 37 -8.32 -17.88 4.49
C ALA A 37 -9.72 -17.26 4.35
N LEU A 38 -9.92 -16.02 4.80
CA LEU A 38 -11.18 -15.31 4.62
C LEU A 38 -11.51 -15.13 3.14
N ALA A 39 -10.54 -14.73 2.31
CA ALA A 39 -10.73 -14.61 0.87
C ALA A 39 -11.12 -15.95 0.22
N GLY A 40 -10.48 -17.05 0.62
CA GLY A 40 -10.81 -18.40 0.15
C GLY A 40 -12.23 -18.83 0.55
N ILE A 41 -12.59 -18.65 1.83
CA ILE A 41 -13.94 -18.96 2.33
C ILE A 41 -14.98 -18.07 1.64
N SER A 42 -14.71 -16.77 1.49
CA SER A 42 -15.60 -15.83 0.81
C SER A 42 -15.77 -16.18 -0.67
N SER A 43 -14.72 -16.67 -1.33
CA SER A 43 -14.80 -17.19 -2.71
C SER A 43 -15.74 -18.39 -2.80
N GLU A 44 -15.71 -19.30 -1.82
CA GLU A 44 -16.56 -20.49 -1.82
C GLU A 44 -18.03 -20.16 -1.52
N VAL A 45 -18.28 -19.26 -0.58
CA VAL A 45 -19.65 -18.93 -0.12
C VAL A 45 -20.35 -17.91 -1.03
N TRP A 46 -19.64 -16.87 -1.46
CA TRP A 46 -20.21 -15.74 -2.22
C TRP A 46 -19.66 -15.60 -3.64
N GLY A 47 -18.78 -16.52 -4.04
CA GLY A 47 -18.20 -16.58 -5.37
C GLY A 47 -16.90 -15.77 -5.52
N PRO A 48 -16.16 -16.00 -6.63
CA PRO A 48 -14.80 -15.48 -6.82
C PRO A 48 -14.67 -13.96 -6.78
N LYS A 49 -15.74 -13.22 -7.13
CA LYS A 49 -15.74 -11.75 -7.11
C LYS A 49 -15.62 -11.21 -5.69
N VAL A 50 -16.34 -11.81 -4.73
CA VAL A 50 -16.33 -11.38 -3.33
C VAL A 50 -15.04 -11.82 -2.65
N GLY A 51 -14.58 -13.05 -2.89
CA GLY A 51 -13.29 -13.50 -2.38
C GLY A 51 -12.10 -12.71 -2.94
N GLY A 52 -12.15 -12.29 -4.21
CA GLY A 52 -11.15 -11.38 -4.78
C GLY A 52 -11.09 -10.01 -4.10
N LEU A 53 -12.23 -9.47 -3.66
CA LEU A 53 -12.28 -8.23 -2.89
C LEU A 53 -11.65 -8.40 -1.49
N PHE A 54 -11.90 -9.53 -0.83
CA PHE A 54 -11.25 -9.87 0.43
C PHE A 54 -9.75 -10.16 0.27
N LEU A 55 -9.31 -10.71 -0.87
CA LEU A 55 -7.89 -10.91 -1.18
C LEU A 55 -7.14 -9.57 -1.26
N ALA A 56 -7.82 -8.50 -1.68
CA ALA A 56 -7.26 -7.16 -1.72
C ALA A 56 -7.13 -6.50 -0.34
N PHE A 57 -7.59 -7.16 0.74
CA PHE A 57 -7.52 -6.60 2.09
C PHE A 57 -6.05 -6.42 2.51
N PRO A 58 -5.60 -5.20 2.84
CA PRO A 58 -4.19 -4.90 2.94
C PRO A 58 -3.67 -5.26 4.34
N ALA A 59 -3.58 -6.56 4.60
CA ALA A 59 -3.09 -7.15 5.85
C ALA A 59 -1.78 -6.50 6.33
N ILE A 60 -0.85 -6.35 5.40
CA ILE A 60 0.50 -5.86 5.68
C ILE A 60 0.49 -4.37 6.05
N LEU A 61 -0.40 -3.57 5.44
CA LEU A 61 -0.56 -2.16 5.80
C LEU A 61 -1.16 -2.03 7.20
N LEU A 62 -2.19 -2.81 7.54
CA LEU A 62 -2.74 -2.76 8.90
C LEU A 62 -1.71 -3.10 9.97
N ALA A 63 -0.91 -4.15 9.73
CA ALA A 63 0.17 -4.52 10.63
C ALA A 63 1.23 -3.41 10.73
N SER A 64 1.64 -2.84 9.59
CA SER A 64 2.67 -1.79 9.53
C SER A 64 2.20 -0.50 10.19
N LEU A 65 0.98 -0.04 9.88
CA LEU A 65 0.37 1.15 10.51
C LEU A 65 0.24 0.99 12.02
N THR A 66 -0.07 -0.22 12.50
CA THR A 66 -0.15 -0.48 13.94
C THR A 66 1.21 -0.40 14.62
N LEU A 67 2.29 -0.81 13.94
CA LEU A 67 3.66 -0.70 14.44
C LEU A 67 4.12 0.76 14.40
N VAL A 68 3.97 1.45 13.27
CA VAL A 68 4.29 2.88 13.13
C VAL A 68 3.54 3.70 14.19
N ALA A 69 2.25 3.42 14.42
CA ALA A 69 1.48 4.12 15.44
C ALA A 69 2.02 3.92 16.86
N LYS A 70 2.68 2.79 17.14
CA LYS A 70 3.29 2.48 18.46
C LYS A 70 4.68 3.06 18.60
N ASP A 71 5.50 3.00 17.54
CA ASP A 71 6.91 3.31 17.60
C ASP A 71 7.18 4.78 17.24
N GLU A 72 6.46 5.31 16.25
CA GLU A 72 6.63 6.67 15.69
C GLU A 72 5.44 7.58 16.00
N GLY A 73 4.35 7.03 16.53
CA GLY A 73 3.17 7.74 16.98
C GLY A 73 2.07 7.89 15.92
N ALA A 74 0.89 8.31 16.38
CA ALA A 74 -0.32 8.35 15.55
C ALA A 74 -0.28 9.37 14.41
N HIS A 75 0.61 10.36 14.46
CA HIS A 75 0.77 11.34 13.38
C HIS A 75 1.41 10.68 12.15
N GLN A 76 2.53 9.99 12.33
CA GLN A 76 3.24 9.34 11.23
C GLN A 76 2.38 8.24 10.58
N ALA A 77 1.70 7.43 11.40
CA ALA A 77 0.76 6.43 10.89
C ALA A 77 -0.41 7.05 10.09
N ARG A 78 -0.85 8.28 10.40
CA ARG A 78 -1.88 8.96 9.60
C ARG A 78 -1.35 9.40 8.25
N GLU A 79 -0.10 9.83 8.16
CA GLU A 79 0.52 10.19 6.89
C GLU A 79 0.68 8.98 5.98
N ASP A 80 1.14 7.85 6.52
CA ASP A 80 1.24 6.58 5.82
C ASP A 80 -0.13 6.10 5.32
N ALA A 81 -1.16 6.18 6.18
CA ALA A 81 -2.52 5.82 5.82
C ALA A 81 -3.09 6.73 4.71
N ARG A 82 -2.75 8.02 4.72
CA ARG A 82 -3.13 8.95 3.64
C ARG A 82 -2.44 8.57 2.33
N GLY A 83 -1.14 8.28 2.36
CA GLY A 83 -0.40 7.80 1.18
C GLY A 83 -1.01 6.52 0.60
N ALA A 84 -1.34 5.56 1.47
CA ALA A 84 -2.02 4.33 1.10
C ALA A 84 -3.40 4.59 0.44
N ALA A 85 -4.18 5.55 0.95
CA ALA A 85 -5.47 5.92 0.37
C ALA A 85 -5.34 6.51 -1.05
N LEU A 86 -4.33 7.36 -1.29
CA LEU A 86 -4.05 7.90 -2.64
C LEU A 86 -3.60 6.80 -3.61
N GLY A 87 -2.81 5.84 -3.13
CA GLY A 87 -2.44 4.63 -3.88
C GLY A 87 -3.65 3.75 -4.24
N ALA A 88 -4.58 3.58 -3.29
CA ALA A 88 -5.82 2.85 -3.49
C ALA A 88 -6.75 3.52 -4.53
N ALA A 89 -6.83 4.85 -4.53
CA ALA A 89 -7.57 5.59 -5.55
C ALA A 89 -6.99 5.34 -6.96
N GLY A 90 -5.65 5.31 -7.08
CA GLY A 90 -5.01 4.90 -8.33
C GLY A 90 -5.37 3.48 -8.74
N LEU A 91 -5.45 2.54 -7.78
CA LEU A 91 -5.75 1.12 -8.07
C LEU A 91 -7.15 0.93 -8.65
N ILE A 92 -8.09 1.83 -8.33
CA ILE A 92 -9.40 1.87 -8.99
C ILE A 92 -9.21 2.17 -10.49
N GLY A 93 -8.38 3.16 -10.83
CA GLY A 93 -8.04 3.47 -12.21
C GLY A 93 -7.37 2.30 -12.93
N PHE A 94 -6.42 1.64 -12.28
CA PHE A 94 -5.82 0.40 -12.79
C PHE A 94 -6.88 -0.66 -13.11
N ALA A 95 -7.78 -0.93 -12.15
CA ALA A 95 -8.81 -1.95 -12.29
C ALA A 95 -9.78 -1.62 -13.44
N LEU A 96 -10.14 -0.34 -13.64
CA LEU A 96 -10.99 0.10 -14.75
C LEU A 96 -10.31 -0.13 -16.11
N VAL A 97 -9.02 0.19 -16.23
CA VAL A 97 -8.27 -0.05 -17.48
C VAL A 97 -8.19 -1.55 -17.77
N VAL A 98 -7.87 -2.37 -16.77
CA VAL A 98 -7.85 -3.83 -16.94
C VAL A 98 -9.23 -4.36 -17.33
N ALA A 99 -10.29 -3.94 -16.63
CA ALA A 99 -11.65 -4.41 -16.89
C ALA A 99 -12.15 -4.11 -18.31
N THR A 100 -11.71 -2.99 -18.90
CA THR A 100 -12.14 -2.55 -20.24
C THR A 100 -11.25 -3.11 -21.36
N THR A 101 -9.94 -3.24 -21.13
CA THR A 101 -8.97 -3.61 -22.19
C THR A 101 -8.56 -5.07 -22.21
N ALA A 102 -8.63 -5.80 -21.08
CA ALA A 102 -8.05 -7.15 -20.97
C ALA A 102 -8.65 -8.19 -21.94
N ARG A 103 -9.85 -7.94 -22.47
CA ARG A 103 -10.50 -8.84 -23.44
C ARG A 103 -10.10 -8.57 -24.90
N HIS A 104 -9.57 -7.39 -25.18
CA HIS A 104 -9.33 -6.90 -26.55
C HIS A 104 -7.85 -6.70 -26.87
N TRP A 105 -7.02 -6.47 -25.85
CA TRP A 105 -5.60 -6.15 -26.01
C TRP A 105 -4.72 -7.30 -25.50
N PRO A 106 -3.47 -7.40 -26.00
CA PRO A 106 -2.51 -8.33 -25.42
C PRO A 106 -2.16 -7.89 -24.00
N VAL A 107 -1.90 -8.87 -23.13
CA VAL A 107 -1.69 -8.68 -21.68
C VAL A 107 -0.68 -7.57 -21.36
N TRP A 108 0.43 -7.50 -22.10
CA TRP A 108 1.46 -6.49 -21.85
C TRP A 108 0.96 -5.05 -22.05
N LEU A 109 0.13 -4.80 -23.07
CA LEU A 109 -0.42 -3.47 -23.36
C LEU A 109 -1.42 -3.05 -22.27
N THR A 110 -2.30 -3.97 -21.86
CA THR A 110 -3.23 -3.73 -20.76
C THR A 110 -2.48 -3.41 -19.47
N LEU A 111 -1.43 -4.16 -19.13
CA LEU A 111 -0.67 -3.91 -17.91
C LEU A 111 0.09 -2.59 -17.95
N VAL A 112 0.79 -2.29 -19.04
CA VAL A 112 1.52 -1.02 -19.19
C VAL A 112 0.57 0.17 -19.06
N THR A 113 -0.56 0.14 -19.76
CA THR A 113 -1.54 1.23 -19.71
C THR A 113 -2.23 1.34 -18.35
N ALA A 114 -2.57 0.23 -17.71
CA ALA A 114 -3.15 0.24 -16.37
C ALA A 114 -2.16 0.78 -15.32
N THR A 115 -0.88 0.42 -15.41
CA THR A 115 0.18 0.95 -14.54
C THR A 115 0.41 2.44 -14.77
N LEU A 116 0.41 2.91 -16.03
CA LEU A 116 0.50 4.34 -16.32
C LEU A 116 -0.69 5.13 -15.79
N ALA A 117 -1.91 4.59 -15.92
CA ALA A 117 -3.11 5.20 -15.35
C ALA A 117 -3.02 5.29 -13.82
N TRP A 118 -2.60 4.20 -13.16
CA TRP A 118 -2.35 4.16 -11.72
C TRP A 118 -1.35 5.24 -11.28
N LEU A 119 -0.16 5.27 -11.90
CA LEU A 119 0.88 6.26 -11.60
C LEU A 119 0.39 7.69 -11.80
N SER A 120 -0.35 7.95 -12.88
CA SER A 120 -0.86 9.28 -13.20
C SER A 120 -1.88 9.74 -12.16
N ILE A 121 -2.83 8.88 -11.78
CA ILE A 121 -3.86 9.21 -10.79
C ILE A 121 -3.24 9.40 -9.41
N SER A 122 -2.44 8.44 -8.93
CA SER A 122 -1.82 8.52 -7.62
C SER A 122 -0.80 9.66 -7.53
N GLY A 123 -0.02 9.89 -8.59
CA GLY A 123 0.92 11.01 -8.68
C GLY A 123 0.22 12.37 -8.67
N THR A 124 -0.85 12.53 -9.45
CA THR A 124 -1.64 13.78 -9.46
C THR A 124 -2.28 14.03 -8.10
N ALA A 125 -2.88 13.01 -7.49
CA ALA A 125 -3.50 13.12 -6.18
C ALA A 125 -2.46 13.48 -5.09
N TYR A 126 -1.27 12.86 -5.14
CA TYR A 126 -0.15 13.22 -4.26
C TYR A 126 0.28 14.68 -4.46
N LEU A 127 0.50 15.12 -5.70
CA LEU A 127 0.91 16.49 -6.00
C LEU A 127 -0.11 17.51 -5.50
N ILE A 128 -1.41 17.26 -5.66
CA ILE A 128 -2.47 18.12 -5.11
C ILE A 128 -2.35 18.21 -3.59
N THR A 129 -2.19 17.07 -2.90
CA THR A 129 -2.05 17.08 -1.44
C THR A 129 -0.77 17.79 -0.97
N ALA A 130 0.33 17.64 -1.71
CA ALA A 130 1.60 18.29 -1.41
C ALA A 130 1.53 19.81 -1.59
N VAL A 131 0.90 20.27 -2.68
CA VAL A 131 0.68 21.71 -2.93
C VAL A 131 -0.22 22.33 -1.86
N LEU A 132 -1.30 21.65 -1.47
CA LEU A 132 -2.23 22.14 -0.45
C LEU A 132 -1.59 22.24 0.95
N HIS A 133 -0.73 21.29 1.34
CA HIS A 133 0.00 21.39 2.61
C HIS A 133 0.97 22.57 2.58
N ARG A 134 1.69 22.78 1.46
CA ARG A 134 2.64 23.88 1.30
C ARG A 134 1.99 25.26 1.40
N THR A 135 0.75 25.42 0.97
CA THR A 135 -0.01 26.68 1.09
C THR A 135 -0.55 26.97 2.49
N ARG A 136 -0.57 26.01 3.42
CA ARG A 136 -1.06 26.21 4.78
C ARG A 136 0.03 26.58 5.80
N GLU A 137 1.29 26.44 5.42
CA GLU A 137 2.44 26.83 6.25
C GLU A 137 2.99 28.22 5.93
N ASN A 138 2.45 28.90 4.92
CA ASN A 138 2.72 30.31 4.58
C ASN A 138 1.59 31.21 5.07
#